data_AF-A0A9E2ASN8-F1
#
_entry.id   AF-A0A9E2ASN8-F1
#
_cell.length_a   1.000
_cell.length_b   1.000
_cell.length_c   1.000
_cell.angle_alpha   90.00
_cell.angle_beta   90.00
_cell.angle_gamma   90.00
#
_symmetry.space_group_name_H-M   'P 1'
#
loop_
_entity.id
_entity.type
_entity.pdbx_description
1 polymer ?
#
loop_
_entity_poly.entity_id
_entity_poly.type
_entity_poly.pdbx_seq_one_letter_code
_entity_poly.pdbx_strand_id
1 'polypeptide(L)'
;IAVYTLLASRYGAKQKYPEEAKEENLRNEKIERFQEQKAKEEPVISKDVSFFSKGLKFVAISALVATLVLACNVLFGSASEANYIENRELFYTYTFICTLIYFAMAYWALKRGKS
;
A
#
# COMPACT_ATOMS: atom_id res chain seq x y z
N ILE A 1 35.79 15.09 -9.86
CA ILE A 1 35.40 16.16 -8.90
C ILE A 1 36.17 17.47 -9.14
N ALA A 2 37.51 17.48 -9.23
CA ALA A 2 38.31 18.72 -9.27
C ALA A 2 38.01 19.67 -10.45
N VAL A 3 37.88 19.14 -11.68
CA VAL A 3 37.54 19.95 -12.88
C VAL A 3 36.15 20.60 -12.74
N TYR A 4 35.18 19.84 -12.21
CA TYR A 4 33.82 20.34 -11.97
C TYR A 4 33.81 21.46 -10.92
N THR A 5 34.51 21.27 -9.80
CA THR A 5 34.61 22.29 -8.75
C THR A 5 35.26 23.58 -9.26
N LEU A 6 36.29 23.46 -10.12
CA LEU A 6 36.95 24.61 -10.75
C LEU A 6 35.98 25.37 -11.66
N LEU A 7 35.31 24.67 -12.58
CA LEU A 7 34.34 25.27 -13.49
C LEU A 7 33.17 25.90 -12.73
N ALA A 8 32.54 25.19 -11.79
CA ALA A 8 31.45 25.72 -10.97
C ALA A 8 31.87 26.98 -10.19
N SER A 9 33.10 27.00 -9.65
CA SER A 9 33.62 28.19 -8.96
C SER A 9 33.81 29.40 -9.90
N ARG A 10 34.19 29.16 -11.17
CA ARG A 10 34.33 30.20 -12.21
C ARG A 10 32.97 30.75 -12.65
N TYR A 11 31.91 29.95 -12.60
CA TYR A 11 30.55 30.33 -12.98
C TYR A 11 29.66 30.79 -11.81
N GLY A 12 30.24 31.13 -10.66
CA GLY A 12 29.52 31.82 -9.59
C GLY A 12 29.29 31.03 -8.31
N ALA A 13 29.66 29.74 -8.24
CA ALA A 13 29.45 28.93 -7.02
C ALA A 13 30.19 29.44 -5.76
N LYS A 14 31.15 30.38 -5.90
CA LYS A 14 31.84 31.05 -4.79
C LYS A 14 31.32 32.46 -4.48
N GLN A 15 30.36 32.96 -5.25
CA GLN A 15 29.77 34.28 -4.99
C GLN A 15 28.92 34.24 -3.72
N LYS A 16 28.90 35.35 -2.99
CA LYS A 16 28.00 35.52 -1.84
C LYS A 16 26.67 36.04 -2.36
N TYR A 17 25.60 35.36 -2.01
CA TYR A 17 24.22 35.65 -2.40
C TYR A 17 23.40 36.04 -1.15
N PRO A 18 23.66 37.23 -0.56
CA PRO A 18 23.07 37.60 0.73
C PRO A 18 21.58 37.90 0.66
N GLU A 19 21.05 38.27 -0.51
CA GLU A 19 19.61 38.51 -0.67
C GLU A 19 18.86 37.20 -0.85
N GLU A 20 19.37 36.33 -1.71
CA GLU A 20 18.83 35.00 -1.98
C GLU A 20 18.88 34.13 -0.72
N ALA A 21 19.95 34.23 0.08
CA ALA A 21 20.04 33.56 1.38
C ALA A 21 18.99 34.07 2.38
N LYS A 22 18.66 35.37 2.36
CA LYS A 22 17.59 35.92 3.20
C LYS A 22 16.22 35.45 2.73
N GLU A 23 15.97 35.45 1.42
CA GLU A 23 14.73 34.94 0.84
C GLU A 23 14.54 33.45 1.12
N GLU A 24 15.62 32.67 1.06
CA GLU A 24 15.61 31.25 1.41
C GLU A 24 15.30 31.03 2.89
N ASN A 25 15.89 31.82 3.80
CA ASN A 25 15.56 31.77 5.22
C ASN A 25 14.08 32.09 5.49
N LEU A 26 13.56 33.14 4.85
CA LEU A 26 12.14 33.50 4.95
C LEU A 26 11.22 32.41 4.39
N ARG A 27 11.63 31.74 3.31
CA ARG A 27 10.91 30.60 2.74
C ARG A 27 10.91 29.42 3.71
N ASN A 28 12.05 29.09 4.30
CA ASN A 28 12.17 27.98 5.25
C ASN A 28 11.32 28.22 6.49
N GLU A 29 11.35 29.42 7.05
CA GLU A 29 10.52 29.80 8.20
C GLU A 29 9.00 29.72 7.87
N LYS A 30 8.60 30.07 6.65
CA LYS A 30 7.21 29.88 6.17
C LYS A 30 6.86 28.41 6.03
N ILE A 31 7.78 27.58 5.52
CA ILE A 31 7.58 26.14 5.39
C ILE A 31 7.43 25.50 6.76
N GLU A 32 8.28 25.84 7.73
CA GLU A 32 8.21 25.34 9.10
C GLU A 32 6.87 25.69 9.74
N ARG A 33 6.47 26.96 9.71
CA ARG A 33 5.16 27.40 10.23
C ARG A 33 3.99 26.67 9.57
N PHE A 34 4.06 26.48 8.25
CA PHE A 34 3.02 25.76 7.50
C PHE A 34 2.96 24.29 7.88
N GLN A 35 4.11 23.63 8.08
CA GLN A 35 4.16 22.24 8.52
C GLN A 35 3.68 22.09 9.96
N GLU A 36 4.03 23.01 10.86
CA GLU A 36 3.50 23.04 12.23
C GLU A 36 1.98 23.21 12.26
N GLN A 37 1.45 24.10 11.41
CA GLN A 37 0.00 24.27 11.27
C GLN A 37 -0.65 23.00 10.75
N LYS A 38 -0.09 22.39 9.70
CA LYS A 38 -0.59 21.10 9.19
C LYS A 38 -0.55 20.00 10.24
N ALA A 39 0.50 19.91 11.04
CA ALA A 39 0.60 18.91 12.10
C ALA A 39 -0.44 19.13 13.22
N LYS A 40 -0.78 20.39 13.53
CA LYS A 40 -1.84 20.73 14.49
C LYS A 40 -3.25 20.45 13.94
N GLU A 41 -3.44 20.65 12.64
CA GLU A 41 -4.70 20.45 11.94
C GLU A 41 -4.88 19.02 11.42
N GLU A 42 -3.85 18.17 11.50
CA GLU A 42 -3.90 16.79 11.05
C GLU A 42 -4.90 16.03 11.92
N PRO A 43 -5.99 15.49 11.34
CA PRO A 43 -6.97 14.76 12.11
C PRO A 43 -6.30 13.55 12.74
N VAL A 44 -6.57 13.30 14.02
CA VAL A 44 -6.08 12.09 14.70
C VAL A 44 -6.75 10.90 14.04
N ILE A 45 -6.02 10.19 13.17
CA ILE A 45 -6.48 8.96 12.54
C ILE A 45 -6.56 7.89 13.64
N SER A 46 -7.72 7.80 14.29
CA SER A 46 -7.97 6.73 15.25
C SER A 46 -8.01 5.41 14.49
N LYS A 47 -7.16 4.46 14.85
CA LYS A 47 -7.21 3.11 14.26
C LYS A 47 -8.62 2.55 14.41
N ASP A 48 -9.27 2.25 13.29
CA ASP A 48 -10.56 1.58 13.28
C ASP A 48 -10.41 0.14 13.80
N VAL A 49 -10.49 -0.01 15.12
CA VAL A 49 -10.44 -1.28 15.86
C VAL A 49 -11.77 -2.02 15.87
N SER A 50 -12.75 -1.56 15.07
CA SER A 50 -14.08 -2.16 15.02
C SER A 50 -14.00 -3.66 14.74
N PHE A 51 -14.83 -4.43 15.45
CA PHE A 51 -15.05 -5.86 15.20
C PHE A 51 -15.38 -6.14 13.72
N PHE A 52 -16.00 -5.17 13.04
CA PHE A 52 -16.29 -5.26 11.61
C PHE A 52 -15.01 -5.32 10.76
N SER A 53 -13.95 -4.59 11.14
CA SER A 53 -12.65 -4.60 10.44
C SER A 53 -11.96 -5.96 10.56
N LYS A 54 -12.11 -6.62 11.71
CA LYS A 54 -11.64 -7.98 11.94
C LYS A 54 -12.47 -9.00 11.13
N GLY A 55 -13.78 -8.80 11.05
CA GLY A 55 -14.68 -9.61 10.23
C GLY A 55 -14.29 -9.59 8.74
N LEU A 56 -14.02 -8.40 8.19
CA LEU A 56 -13.59 -8.27 6.78
C LEU A 56 -12.30 -9.06 6.51
N LYS A 57 -11.32 -8.96 7.41
CA LYS A 57 -10.06 -9.70 7.29
C LYS A 57 -10.27 -11.21 7.43
N PHE A 58 -11.14 -11.63 8.35
CA PHE A 58 -11.48 -13.04 8.55
C PHE A 58 -12.09 -13.64 7.28
N VAL A 59 -13.04 -12.95 6.65
CA VAL A 59 -13.66 -13.40 5.39
C VAL A 59 -12.64 -13.49 4.25
N ALA A 60 -11.74 -12.51 4.15
CA ALA A 60 -10.68 -12.53 3.16
C ALA A 60 -9.73 -13.74 3.37
N ILE A 61 -9.34 -14.02 4.62
CA ILE A 61 -8.50 -15.17 4.95
C ILE A 61 -9.25 -16.48 4.68
N SER A 62 -10.53 -16.58 5.02
CA SER A 62 -11.31 -17.80 4.76
C SER A 62 -11.42 -18.10 3.26
N ALA A 63 -11.52 -17.08 2.40
CA ALA A 63 -11.52 -17.26 0.95
C ALA A 63 -10.19 -17.82 0.43
N LEU A 64 -9.05 -17.37 1.01
CA LEU A 64 -7.73 -17.91 0.69
C LEU A 64 -7.57 -19.36 1.17
N VAL A 65 -8.01 -19.67 2.39
CA VAL A 65 -7.97 -21.03 2.94
C VAL A 65 -8.84 -21.98 2.12
N ALA A 66 -10.05 -21.57 1.72
CA ALA A 66 -10.92 -22.36 0.87
C ALA A 66 -10.27 -22.67 -0.49
N THR A 67 -9.66 -21.65 -1.12
CA THR A 67 -8.88 -21.82 -2.37
C THR A 67 -7.75 -22.82 -2.18
N LEU A 68 -7.00 -22.73 -1.08
CA LEU A 68 -5.89 -23.64 -0.78
C LEU A 68 -6.37 -25.07 -0.59
N VAL A 69 -7.47 -25.28 0.15
CA VAL A 69 -8.06 -26.61 0.35
C VAL A 69 -8.51 -27.22 -0.98
N LEU A 70 -9.17 -26.45 -1.83
CA LEU A 70 -9.57 -26.92 -3.15
C LEU A 70 -8.36 -27.26 -4.03
N ALA A 71 -7.30 -26.45 -3.99
CA ALA A 71 -6.05 -26.74 -4.72
C ALA A 71 -5.42 -28.05 -4.23
N CYS A 72 -5.36 -28.26 -2.90
CA CYS A 72 -4.88 -29.51 -2.33
C CYS A 72 -5.74 -30.70 -2.76
N ASN A 73 -7.07 -30.53 -2.83
CA ASN A 73 -7.98 -31.57 -3.30
C ASN A 73 -7.73 -31.94 -4.77
N VAL A 74 -7.47 -30.95 -5.63
CA VAL A 74 -7.10 -31.22 -7.04
C VAL A 74 -5.77 -31.98 -7.12
N LEU A 75 -4.74 -31.53 -6.39
CA LEU A 75 -3.38 -32.08 -6.48
C LEU A 75 -3.24 -33.46 -5.84
N PHE A 76 -3.86 -33.69 -4.69
CA PHE A 76 -3.65 -34.89 -3.89
C PHE A 76 -4.91 -35.77 -3.75
N GLY A 77 -6.11 -35.21 -3.95
CA GLY A 77 -7.39 -35.93 -3.84
C GLY A 77 -7.82 -36.63 -5.14
N SER A 78 -7.08 -36.46 -6.23
CA SER A 78 -7.45 -36.98 -7.55
C SER A 78 -6.77 -38.32 -7.83
N ALA A 79 -7.38 -39.42 -7.39
CA ALA A 79 -6.86 -40.78 -7.59
C ALA A 79 -7.03 -41.32 -9.03
N SER A 80 -7.89 -40.69 -9.83
CA SER A 80 -8.15 -41.04 -11.23
C SER A 80 -8.27 -39.77 -12.08
N GLU A 81 -8.16 -39.91 -13.40
CA GLU A 81 -8.35 -38.79 -14.34
C GLU A 81 -9.77 -38.19 -14.24
N ALA A 82 -10.79 -39.03 -14.07
CA ALA A 82 -12.16 -38.57 -13.88
C ALA A 82 -12.29 -37.69 -12.62
N ASN A 83 -11.72 -38.14 -11.49
CA ASN A 83 -11.73 -37.37 -10.24
C ASN A 83 -10.95 -36.06 -10.40
N TYR A 84 -9.85 -36.07 -11.15
CA TYR A 84 -9.08 -34.86 -11.44
C TYR A 84 -9.89 -33.83 -12.19
N ILE A 85 -10.59 -34.23 -13.26
CA ILE A 85 -11.41 -33.32 -14.05
C ILE A 85 -12.52 -32.72 -13.18
N GLU A 86 -13.24 -33.52 -12.40
CA GLU A 86 -14.30 -33.05 -11.51
C GLU A 86 -13.78 -32.08 -10.45
N ASN A 87 -12.72 -32.45 -9.73
CA ASN A 87 -12.11 -31.60 -8.70
C ASN A 87 -11.59 -30.28 -9.29
N ARG A 88 -11.03 -30.32 -10.52
CA ARG A 88 -10.49 -29.14 -11.20
C ARG A 88 -11.59 -28.16 -11.62
N GLU A 89 -12.72 -28.66 -12.13
CA GLU A 89 -13.86 -27.81 -12.48
C GLU A 89 -14.45 -27.11 -11.24
N LEU A 90 -14.54 -27.83 -10.11
CA LEU A 90 -14.91 -27.24 -8.82
C LEU A 90 -13.90 -26.18 -8.38
N PHE A 91 -12.60 -26.48 -8.47
CA PHE A 91 -11.54 -25.54 -8.14
C PHE A 91 -11.63 -24.26 -8.97
N TYR A 92 -11.81 -24.34 -10.30
CA TYR A 92 -11.92 -23.15 -11.15
C TYR A 92 -13.12 -22.28 -10.80
N THR A 93 -14.29 -22.90 -10.63
CA THR A 93 -15.52 -22.18 -10.29
C THR A 93 -15.40 -21.46 -8.94
N TYR A 94 -15.03 -22.19 -7.89
CA TYR A 94 -15.02 -21.64 -6.54
C TYR A 94 -13.83 -20.73 -6.27
N THR A 95 -12.66 -20.98 -6.88
CA THR A 95 -11.50 -20.08 -6.74
C THR A 95 -11.77 -18.73 -7.37
N PHE A 96 -12.47 -18.69 -8.50
CA PHE A 96 -12.88 -17.42 -9.11
C PHE A 96 -13.80 -16.62 -8.18
N ILE A 97 -14.81 -17.27 -7.60
CA ILE A 97 -15.72 -16.65 -6.63
C ILE A 97 -14.96 -16.17 -5.38
N CYS A 98 -14.08 -17.01 -4.81
CA CYS A 98 -13.26 -16.67 -3.66
C CYS A 98 -12.35 -15.47 -3.95
N THR A 99 -11.81 -15.37 -5.17
CA THR A 99 -10.96 -14.26 -5.62
C THR A 99 -11.74 -12.94 -5.63
N LEU A 100 -12.95 -12.95 -6.20
CA LEU A 100 -13.82 -11.77 -6.21
C LEU A 100 -14.17 -11.32 -4.79
N ILE A 101 -14.56 -12.26 -3.92
CA ILE A 101 -14.86 -11.99 -2.51
C ILE A 101 -13.64 -11.42 -1.79
N TYR A 102 -12.47 -12.05 -1.96
CA TYR A 102 -11.23 -11.59 -1.35
C TYR A 102 -10.92 -10.14 -1.73
N PHE A 103 -10.93 -9.80 -3.02
CA PHE A 103 -10.63 -8.45 -3.47
C PHE A 103 -11.67 -7.44 -3.02
N ALA A 104 -12.97 -7.77 -3.06
CA ALA A 104 -14.02 -6.89 -2.59
C ALA A 104 -13.87 -6.56 -1.09
N MET A 105 -13.62 -7.58 -0.27
CA MET A 105 -13.47 -7.43 1.18
C MET A 105 -12.16 -6.73 1.55
N ALA A 106 -11.06 -7.04 0.86
CA ALA A 106 -9.78 -6.36 1.04
C ALA A 106 -9.86 -4.88 0.64
N TYR A 107 -10.52 -4.56 -0.49
CA TYR A 107 -10.73 -3.19 -0.93
C TYR A 107 -11.59 -2.41 0.08
N TRP A 108 -12.67 -3.02 0.58
CA TRP A 108 -13.51 -2.38 1.58
C TRP A 108 -12.75 -2.14 2.89
N ALA A 109 -11.94 -3.10 3.34
CA ALA A 109 -11.09 -2.94 4.52
C ALA A 109 -10.08 -1.78 4.34
N LEU A 110 -9.49 -1.65 3.15
CA LEU A 110 -8.58 -0.56 2.81
C LEU A 110 -9.30 0.80 2.78
N LYS A 111 -10.50 0.87 2.19
CA LYS A 111 -11.31 2.09 2.14
C LYS A 111 -11.66 2.59 3.54
N ARG A 112 -11.99 1.69 4.47
CA ARG A 112 -12.27 2.06 5.87
C ARG A 112 -11.02 2.46 6.65
N GLY A 113 -9.87 1.83 6.40
CA GLY A 113 -8.63 2.22 7.08
C GLY A 113 -8.06 3.57 6.67
N LYS A 114 -8.56 4.18 5.58
CA LYS A 114 -8.19 5.53 5.11
C LYS A 114 -9.12 6.63 5.62
N SER A 115 -10.28 6.27 6.16
CA SER A 115 -11.24 7.21 6.74
C SER A 115 -11.10 7.26 8.25
#